data_AF-A0A2P8KBV3-F1
#
_entry.id   AF-A0A2P8KBV3-F1
#
_cell.length_a   1.000
_cell.length_b   1.000
_cell.length_c   1.000
_cell.angle_alpha   90.00
_cell.angle_beta   90.00
_cell.angle_gamma   90.00
#
_symmetry.space_group_name_H-M   'P 1'
#
loop_
_entity.id
_entity.type
_entity.pdbx_description
1 polymer ?
#
loop_
_entity_poly.entity_id
_entity_poly.type
_entity_poly.pdbx_seq_one_letter_code
_entity_poly.pdbx_strand_id
1 'polypeptide(L)'
;MRGTLRITEMDRAINNSKRNLLRVDLWAAFETSRMRKLAPMSDPVLLPTMGDGLLIAGTELQSAGDKIWEHRQVWLCRPTTEPERP
;
A
#
# COMPACT_ATOMS: atom_id res chain seq x y z
N MET A 1 7.16 9.53 -4.16
CA MET A 1 7.83 8.27 -3.76
C MET A 1 7.88 7.37 -5.00
N ARG A 2 8.94 6.59 -5.17
CA ARG A 2 9.05 5.56 -6.21
C ARG A 2 9.20 4.21 -5.54
N GLY A 3 8.69 3.17 -6.19
CA GLY A 3 8.70 1.83 -5.64
C GLY A 3 7.78 0.88 -6.39
N THR A 4 7.86 -0.40 -6.01
CA THR A 4 6.96 -1.45 -6.46
C THR A 4 5.68 -1.42 -5.64
N LEU A 5 4.56 -1.15 -6.31
CA LEU A 5 3.22 -1.29 -5.72
C LEU A 5 2.78 -2.75 -5.78
N ARG A 6 2.33 -3.31 -4.66
CA ARG A 6 1.79 -4.69 -4.59
C ARG A 6 0.43 -4.68 -3.93
N ILE A 7 -0.52 -5.40 -4.52
CA ILE A 7 -1.82 -5.68 -3.92
C ILE A 7 -1.79 -7.14 -3.47
N THR A 8 -2.09 -7.39 -2.20
CA THR A 8 -2.12 -8.73 -1.61
C THR A 8 -3.43 -8.97 -0.89
N GLU A 9 -3.89 -10.22 -0.92
CA GLU A 9 -4.97 -10.68 -0.07
C GLU A 9 -4.40 -11.14 1.27
N MET A 10 -5.00 -10.67 2.36
CA MET A 10 -4.68 -11.14 3.70
C MET A 10 -5.81 -12.07 4.18
N ASP A 11 -5.43 -13.31 4.46
CA ASP A 11 -6.34 -14.34 4.95
C ASP A 11 -6.92 -13.94 6.32
N ARG A 12 -8.25 -14.06 6.45
CA ARG A 12 -9.00 -13.89 7.70
C ARG A 12 -8.48 -14.74 8.85
N ALA A 13 -7.86 -15.89 8.58
CA ALA A 13 -7.38 -16.81 9.60
C ALA A 13 -6.23 -16.24 10.43
N ILE A 14 -5.47 -15.29 9.86
CA ILE A 14 -4.23 -14.78 10.44
C ILE A 14 -4.25 -13.28 10.74
N ASN A 15 -5.29 -12.54 10.32
CA ASN A 15 -5.36 -11.10 10.53
C ASN A 15 -6.31 -10.70 11.68
N ASN A 16 -5.95 -9.62 12.37
CA ASN A 16 -6.66 -9.14 13.56
C ASN A 16 -8.09 -8.63 13.28
N SER A 17 -8.42 -8.38 12.01
CA SER A 17 -9.76 -7.95 11.60
C SER A 17 -10.71 -9.13 11.36
N LYS A 18 -10.21 -10.38 11.43
CA LYS A 18 -10.97 -11.63 11.23
C LYS A 18 -11.82 -11.66 9.94
N ARG A 19 -11.38 -10.91 8.92
CA ARG A 19 -12.04 -10.83 7.61
C ARG A 19 -11.00 -10.89 6.51
N ASN A 20 -11.39 -11.29 5.30
CA ASN A 20 -10.49 -11.18 4.16
C ASN A 20 -10.25 -9.70 3.89
N LEU A 21 -8.98 -9.29 3.89
CA LEU A 21 -8.60 -7.90 3.64
C LEU A 21 -7.79 -7.85 2.36
N LEU A 22 -8.05 -6.84 1.53
CA LEU A 22 -7.09 -6.42 0.54
C LEU A 22 -6.13 -5.43 1.18
N ARG A 23 -4.86 -5.52 0.81
CA ARG A 23 -3.83 -4.58 1.23
C ARG A 23 -3.03 -4.13 0.02
N VAL A 24 -2.82 -2.82 -0.07
CA VAL A 24 -1.82 -2.25 -0.98
C VAL A 24 -0.59 -1.87 -0.18
N ASP A 25 0.57 -2.34 -0.59
CA ASP A 25 1.85 -1.96 -0.02
C ASP A 25 2.74 -1.34 -1.11
N LEU A 26 3.31 -0.17 -0.81
CA LEU A 26 4.40 0.41 -1.59
C LEU A 26 5.74 -0.07 -1.00
N TRP A 27 6.56 -0.69 -1.84
CA TRP A 27 7.89 -1.18 -1.48
C TRP A 27 8.96 -0.42 -2.25
N ALA A 28 10.03 0.02 -1.58
CA ALA A 28 11.23 0.49 -2.26
C ALA A 28 12.29 -0.61 -2.29
N ALA A 29 12.90 -0.82 -3.45
CA ALA A 29 14.22 -1.44 -3.53
C ALA A 29 15.25 -0.43 -3.00
N PHE A 30 16.03 -0.85 -2.00
CA PHE A 30 17.30 -0.18 -1.70
C PHE A 30 18.40 -0.95 -2.44
N GLU A 31 19.57 -0.33 -2.64
CA GLU A 31 20.79 -0.91 -3.28
C GLU A 31 21.38 -2.14 -2.54
N THR A 32 20.58 -2.81 -1.72
CA THR A 32 20.87 -4.04 -1.00
C THR A 32 19.75 -5.04 -1.30
N SER A 33 19.97 -6.33 -1.10
CA SER A 33 18.98 -7.39 -1.37
C SER A 33 17.67 -7.34 -0.55
N ARG A 34 17.41 -6.25 0.18
CA ARG A 34 16.27 -6.09 1.09
C ARG A 34 15.31 -5.01 0.59
N MET A 35 14.07 -5.41 0.28
CA MET A 35 12.97 -4.49 0.03
C MET A 35 12.48 -3.88 1.35
N ARG A 36 12.26 -2.56 1.38
CA ARG A 36 11.66 -1.86 2.51
C ARG A 36 10.21 -1.48 2.20
N LYS A 37 9.29 -1.84 3.09
CA LYS A 37 7.90 -1.35 3.03
C LYS A 37 7.91 0.13 3.37
N LEU A 38 7.41 0.96 2.45
CA LEU A 38 7.35 2.41 2.61
C LEU A 38 6.01 2.87 3.16
N ALA A 39 4.91 2.37 2.59
CA ALA A 39 3.57 2.78 2.98
C ALA A 39 2.60 1.60 2.79
N PRO A 40 1.78 1.28 3.80
CA PRO A 40 0.68 0.34 3.68
C PRO A 40 -0.69 1.05 3.61
N MET A 41 -1.63 0.43 2.90
CA MET A 41 -3.03 0.81 2.85
C MET A 41 -3.91 -0.42 2.97
N SER A 42 -4.84 -0.41 3.92
CA SER A 42 -5.82 -1.47 4.16
C SER A 42 -7.14 -1.11 3.49
N ASP A 43 -7.87 -2.15 3.04
CA ASP A 43 -9.16 -2.05 2.35
C ASP A 43 -9.16 -1.04 1.19
N PRO A 44 -8.22 -1.18 0.24
CA PRO A 44 -8.12 -0.29 -0.89
C PRO A 44 -9.37 -0.36 -1.77
N VAL A 45 -9.83 0.81 -2.22
CA VAL A 45 -10.83 0.96 -3.26
C VAL A 45 -10.22 1.73 -4.43
N LEU A 46 -10.47 1.25 -5.64
CA LEU A 46 -10.11 1.97 -6.86
C LEU A 46 -11.15 3.05 -7.12
N LEU A 47 -10.67 4.29 -7.23
CA LEU A 47 -11.50 5.44 -7.56
C LEU A 47 -11.42 5.75 -9.06
N PRO A 48 -12.48 6.32 -9.65
CA PRO A 48 -12.42 6.85 -11.00
C PRO A 48 -11.32 7.91 -11.12
N THR A 49 -10.57 7.89 -12.22
CA THR A 49 -9.53 8.88 -12.52
C THR A 49 -9.50 9.17 -14.01
N MET A 50 -9.25 10.44 -14.38
CA MET A 50 -9.29 10.93 -15.76
C MET A 50 -7.89 11.00 -16.41
N GLY A 51 -6.95 10.16 -16.00
CA GLY A 51 -5.56 10.23 -16.45
C GLY A 51 -4.83 8.88 -16.48
N ASP A 52 -3.55 8.95 -16.81
CA ASP A 52 -2.60 7.84 -16.96
C ASP A 52 -2.08 7.30 -15.61
N GLY A 53 -3.02 7.02 -14.69
CA GLY A 53 -2.69 6.52 -13.37
C GLY A 53 -3.85 5.77 -12.72
N LEU A 54 -3.60 5.30 -11.51
CA LEU A 54 -4.57 4.63 -10.65
C LEU A 54 -4.77 5.49 -9.42
N LEU A 55 -6.02 5.84 -9.12
CA LEU A 55 -6.37 6.52 -7.88
C LEU A 55 -6.88 5.47 -6.89
N ILE A 56 -6.19 5.32 -5.76
CA ILE A 56 -6.48 4.29 -4.76
C ILE A 56 -6.76 4.98 -3.44
N ALA A 57 -7.90 4.69 -2.80
CA ALA A 57 -8.23 5.18 -1.48
C ALA A 57 -8.31 4.04 -0.47
N GLY A 58 -7.99 4.31 0.78
CA GLY A 58 -8.06 3.33 1.85
C GLY A 58 -7.58 3.90 3.17
N THR A 59 -7.23 3.03 4.10
CA THR A 59 -6.84 3.42 5.46
C THR A 59 -5.43 2.94 5.80
N GLU A 60 -4.59 3.85 6.29
CA GLU A 60 -3.36 3.50 6.98
C GLU A 60 -3.63 3.39 8.48
N LEU A 61 -3.13 2.32 9.10
CA LEU A 61 -3.16 2.14 10.55
C LEU A 61 -1.77 2.45 11.12
N GLN A 62 -1.70 3.42 12.02
CA GLN A 62 -0.47 3.80 12.71
C GLN A 62 -0.59 3.48 14.20
N SER A 63 0.27 2.60 14.70
CA SER A 63 0.39 2.34 16.14
C SER A 63 1.36 3.36 16.76
N ALA A 64 0.91 4.08 17.78
CA ALA A 64 1.73 5.02 18.54
C ALA A 64 1.42 4.86 20.04
N GLY A 65 2.33 4.20 20.77
CA GLY A 65 2.08 3.74 22.13
C GLY A 65 0.94 2.74 22.18
N ASP A 66 0.03 2.90 23.14
CA ASP A 66 -1.15 2.03 23.34
C ASP A 66 -2.34 2.40 22.46
N LYS A 67 -2.15 3.29 21.48
CA LYS A 67 -3.21 3.75 20.58
C LYS A 67 -2.92 3.37 19.15
N ILE A 68 -3.98 3.01 18.45
CA ILE A 68 -3.99 2.83 17.00
C ILE A 68 -4.74 4.02 16.41
N TRP A 69 -4.10 4.71 15.49
CA TRP A 69 -4.67 5.80 14.72
C TRP A 69 -5.02 5.30 13.33
N GLU A 70 -6.20 5.69 12.85
CA GLU A 70 -6.65 5.38 11.50
C GLU A 70 -6.59 6.65 10.65
N HIS A 71 -5.83 6.58 9.55
CA HIS A 71 -5.66 7.69 8.63
C HIS A 71 -6.25 7.32 7.27
N ARG A 72 -7.27 8.04 6.85
CA ARG A 72 -7.78 7.92 5.47
C ARG A 72 -6.76 8.52 4.51
N GLN A 73 -6.44 7.78 3.46
CA GLN A 73 -5.47 8.19 2.46
C GLN A 73 -6.01 8.00 1.05
N VAL A 74 -5.51 8.82 0.14
CA VAL A 74 -5.74 8.71 -1.31
C VAL A 74 -4.39 8.80 -1.99
N TRP A 75 -4.06 7.80 -2.80
CA TRP A 75 -2.82 7.71 -3.54
C TRP A 75 -3.10 7.84 -5.04
N LEU A 76 -2.40 8.76 -5.70
CA LEU A 76 -2.31 8.80 -7.16
C LEU A 76 -1.06 8.03 -7.58
N CYS A 77 -1.24 6.81 -8.06
CA CYS A 77 -0.18 5.94 -8.54
C CYS A 77 -0.01 6.12 -10.05
N ARG A 78 1.18 6.50 -10.50
CA ARG A 78 1.52 6.58 -11.92
C ARG A 78 2.58 5.53 -12.25
N PRO A 79 2.39 4.72 -13.30
CA PRO A 79 3.44 3.82 -13.78
C PRO A 79 4.70 4.61 -14.13
N THR A 80 5.86 4.08 -13.76
CA THR A 80 7.14 4.60 -14.23
C THR A 80 7.62 3.74 -15.39
N THR A 81 8.15 4.36 -16.44
CA THR A 81 8.67 3.67 -17.63
C THR A 81 10.00 2.94 -17.38
N GLU A 82 10.65 3.22 -16.24
CA GLU A 82 11.89 2.56 -15.84
C GLU A 82 11.57 1.47 -14.80
N PRO A 83 11.90 0.18 -15.05
CA PRO A 83 12.03 -0.76 -13.96
C PRO A 83 13.16 -0.28 -13.03
N GLU A 84 12.95 -0.34 -11.71
CA GLU A 84 14.01 -0.05 -10.73
C GLU A 84 15.24 -0.90 -11.10
N ARG A 85 16.37 -0.25 -11.43
CA ARG A 85 17.62 -0.97 -11.63
C ARG A 85 18.08 -1.52 -10.27
N PRO A 86 18.53 -2.79 -10.22
CA PRO A 86 18.99 -3.42 -8.99
C PRO A 86 20.22 -2.74 -8.40
#